data_AF-A0A2V5SJB6-F1
#
_entry.id   AF-A0A2V5SJB6-F1
#
_cell.length_a   1.000
_cell.length_b   1.000
_cell.length_c   1.000
_cell.angle_alpha   90.00
_cell.angle_beta   90.00
_cell.angle_gamma   90.00
#
_symmetry.space_group_name_H-M   'P 1'
#
loop_
_entity.id
_entity.type
_entity.pdbx_description
1 polymer ?
#
loop_
_entity_poly.entity_id
_entity_poly.type
_entity_poly.pdbx_seq_one_letter_code
_entity_poly.pdbx_strand_id
1 'polypeptide(L)' 'MARRRSKELRLQDAFQLRTYSQRQFRRLLDSVPSLELCDVYDFRYDIQQPSALNDSAAYTVFVLKRRLPL' A
#
# COMPACT_ATOMS: atom_id res chain seq x y z
N MET A 1 18.35 6.38 -17.40
CA MET A 1 19.65 6.72 -18.03
C MET A 1 19.73 8.23 -18.20
N ALA A 2 20.80 8.88 -17.72
CA ALA A 2 20.98 10.32 -17.91
C ALA A 2 21.56 10.63 -19.29
N ARG A 3 20.95 11.56 -20.05
CA ARG A 3 21.51 12.10 -21.30
C ARG A 3 21.86 13.58 -21.10
N ARG A 4 23.08 13.96 -21.47
CA ARG A 4 23.56 15.35 -21.45
C ARG A 4 23.56 15.90 -22.88
N ARG A 5 22.68 16.85 -23.18
CA ARG A 5 22.77 17.72 -24.37
C ARG A 5 22.65 19.14 -23.86
N SER A 6 23.68 19.96 -24.10
CA SER A 6 23.85 21.32 -23.55
C SER A 6 23.76 21.38 -22.00
N LYS A 7 23.68 22.57 -21.39
CA LYS A 7 23.80 22.81 -19.93
C LYS A 7 22.75 22.08 -19.04
N GLU A 8 21.88 21.24 -19.60
CA GLU A 8 20.87 20.46 -18.87
C GLU A 8 21.33 19.03 -18.54
N LEU A 9 21.13 18.64 -17.28
CA LEU A 9 21.17 17.25 -16.82
C LEU A 9 19.73 16.74 -16.70
N ARG A 10 19.34 15.77 -17.53
CA ARG A 10 18.04 15.09 -17.41
C ARG A 10 18.22 13.76 -16.70
N LEU A 11 17.61 13.65 -15.51
CA LEU A 11 17.53 12.41 -14.75
C LEU A 11 16.23 11.69 -15.14
N GLN A 12 16.36 10.41 -15.47
CA GLN A 12 15.22 9.52 -15.66
C GLN A 12 15.43 8.32 -14.74
N ASP A 13 14.48 8.13 -13.84
CA ASP A 13 14.40 6.98 -12.96
C ASP A 13 13.12 6.18 -13.25
N ALA A 14 13.15 4.89 -12.93
CA ALA A 14 12.02 3.98 -13.06
C ALA A 14 11.72 3.38 -11.68
N PHE A 15 10.72 3.94 -11.00
CA PHE A 15 10.27 3.43 -9.72
C PHE A 15 9.33 2.24 -9.93
N GLN A 16 9.81 1.02 -9.68
CA GLN A 16 8.98 -0.17 -9.70
C GLN A 16 8.31 -0.36 -8.34
N LEU A 17 7.03 0.00 -8.25
CA LEU A 17 6.20 -0.26 -7.08
C LEU A 17 5.45 -1.58 -7.26
N ARG A 18 5.50 -2.43 -6.24
CA ARG A 18 4.62 -3.60 -6.19
C ARG A 18 3.24 -3.16 -5.72
N THR A 19 2.28 -3.15 -6.62
CA THR A 19 0.88 -2.91 -6.30
C THR A 19 0.16 -4.23 -6.03
N TYR A 20 -0.89 -4.18 -5.23
CA TYR A 20 -1.73 -5.32 -4.91
C TYR A 20 -3.19 -4.94 -5.15
N SER A 21 -3.94 -5.83 -5.81
CA SER A 21 -5.40 -5.79 -5.70
C SER A 21 -5.83 -6.24 -4.31
N GLN A 22 -7.06 -5.93 -3.91
CA GLN A 22 -7.68 -6.37 -2.67
C GLN A 22 -7.57 -7.88 -2.48
N ARG A 23 -7.66 -8.66 -3.58
CA ARG A 23 -7.59 -10.12 -3.54
C ARG A 23 -6.17 -10.59 -3.28
N GLN A 24 -5.18 -9.95 -3.90
CA GLN A 24 -3.77 -10.26 -3.66
C GLN A 24 -3.35 -9.85 -2.25
N PHE A 25 -3.81 -8.68 -1.78
CA PHE A 25 -3.59 -8.24 -0.40
C PHE A 25 -4.21 -9.20 0.61
N ARG A 26 -5.48 -9.59 0.44
CA ARG A 26 -6.13 -10.58 1.31
C ARG A 26 -5.35 -11.88 1.40
N ARG A 27 -4.95 -12.45 0.25
CA ARG A 27 -4.12 -13.66 0.21
C ARG A 27 -2.77 -13.49 0.92
N LEU A 28 -2.15 -12.32 0.78
CA LEU A 28 -0.90 -12.01 1.48
C LEU A 28 -1.11 -11.96 2.99
N LEU A 29 -2.18 -11.29 3.45
CA LEU A 29 -2.50 -11.23 4.86
C LEU A 29 -2.85 -12.61 5.43
N ASP A 30 -3.60 -13.43 4.69
CA ASP A 30 -3.94 -14.82 5.07
C ASP A 30 -2.70 -15.69 5.27
N SER A 31 -1.58 -15.38 4.60
CA SER A 31 -0.30 -16.08 4.81
C SER A 31 0.41 -15.73 6.12
N VAL A 32 -0.07 -14.72 6.85
CA VAL A 32 0.49 -14.24 8.13
C VAL A 32 -0.59 -14.30 9.21
N PRO A 33 -0.94 -15.49 9.73
CA PRO A 33 -2.09 -15.69 10.62
C PRO A 33 -1.93 -14.99 11.99
N SER A 34 -0.74 -14.52 12.34
CA SER A 34 -0.48 -13.73 13.54
C SER A 34 -0.95 -12.28 13.43
N LEU A 35 -1.39 -11.82 12.25
CA LEU A 35 -1.92 -10.48 12.03
C LEU A 35 -3.42 -10.53 11.75
N GLU A 36 -4.15 -9.58 12.31
CA GLU A 36 -5.56 -9.34 12.09
C GLU A 36 -5.75 -7.95 11.49
N LEU A 37 -6.55 -7.84 10.42
CA LEU A 37 -6.94 -6.54 9.87
C LEU A 37 -8.03 -5.92 10.76
N CYS A 38 -7.70 -4.80 11.38
CA CYS A 38 -8.63 -4.07 12.24
C CYS A 38 -9.38 -2.97 11.49
N ASP A 39 -8.67 -2.23 10.64
CA ASP A 39 -9.26 -1.10 9.90
C ASP A 39 -8.52 -0.84 8.59
N VAL A 40 -9.20 -0.10 7.72
CA VAL A 40 -8.74 0.30 6.40
C VAL A 40 -9.05 1.78 6.21
N TYR A 41 -8.10 2.56 5.73
CA TYR A 41 -8.31 3.98 5.43
C TYR A 41 -7.77 4.33 4.05
N ASP A 42 -8.38 5.31 3.41
CA ASP A 42 -7.85 5.94 2.20
C ASP A 42 -6.83 7.04 2.55
N PHE A 43 -6.41 7.80 1.54
CA PHE A 43 -5.46 8.92 1.67
C PHE A 43 -5.94 10.08 2.55
N ARG A 44 -7.19 10.09 3.02
CA ARG A 44 -7.72 11.15 3.90
C ARG A 44 -7.42 10.89 5.37
N TYR A 45 -7.10 9.64 5.74
CA TYR A 45 -6.76 9.24 7.11
C TYR A 45 -7.81 9.66 8.17
N ASP A 46 -9.08 9.77 7.79
CA ASP A 46 -10.14 10.14 8.73
C ASP A 46 -10.50 8.94 9.62
N ILE A 47 -10.05 8.99 10.87
CA ILE A 47 -10.27 7.94 11.89
C ILE A 47 -11.76 7.71 12.15
N GLN A 48 -12.62 8.72 11.93
CA GLN A 48 -14.07 8.59 12.12
C GLN A 48 -14.76 7.90 10.94
N GLN A 49 -14.06 7.72 9.81
CA GLN A 49 -14.62 7.21 8.55
C GLN A 49 -13.71 6.12 7.94
N PRO A 50 -13.67 4.93 8.53
CA PRO A 50 -12.98 3.80 7.93
C PRO A 50 -13.56 3.49 6.55
N SER A 51 -12.68 3.06 5.65
CA SER A 51 -12.99 2.72 4.26
C SER A 51 -13.22 1.22 4.12
N ALA A 52 -14.05 0.82 3.16
CA ALA A 52 -14.08 -0.59 2.77
C ALA A 52 -12.80 -0.95 2.00
N LEU A 53 -12.23 -2.14 2.23
CA LEU A 53 -11.16 -2.66 1.38
C LEU A 53 -11.71 -2.88 -0.04
N ASN A 54 -11.18 -2.13 -1.00
CA ASN A 54 -11.55 -2.18 -2.40
C ASN A 54 -10.36 -1.79 -3.30
N ASP A 55 -10.54 -1.89 -4.62
CA ASP A 55 -9.51 -1.59 -5.64
C ASP A 55 -9.57 -0.16 -6.19
N SER A 56 -10.43 0.70 -5.65
CA SER A 56 -10.66 2.06 -6.16
C SER A 56 -9.72 3.11 -5.56
N ALA A 57 -9.11 2.81 -4.42
CA ALA A 57 -8.19 3.73 -3.75
C ALA A 57 -6.81 3.71 -4.41
N ALA A 58 -6.24 4.90 -4.65
CA ALA A 58 -4.86 5.03 -5.13
C ALA A 58 -3.83 4.54 -4.10
N TYR A 59 -4.12 4.78 -2.82
CA TYR A 59 -3.36 4.31 -1.67
C TYR A 59 -4.31 3.91 -0.55
N THR A 60 -3.93 2.86 0.17
CA THR A 60 -4.71 2.31 1.27
C THR A 60 -3.81 2.09 2.47
N VAL A 61 -4.29 2.46 3.64
CA VAL A 61 -3.64 2.25 4.93
C VAL A 61 -4.36 1.13 5.66
N PHE A 62 -3.61 0.15 6.11
CA PHE A 62 -4.14 -0.99 6.85
C PHE A 62 -3.68 -0.91 8.31
N VAL A 63 -4.63 -0.92 9.23
CA VAL A 63 -4.34 -1.06 10.66
C VAL A 63 -4.39 -2.54 11.00
N LEU A 64 -3.25 -3.08 11.42
CA LEU A 64 -3.11 -4.50 11.75
C LEU A 64 -2.81 -4.67 13.24
N LYS A 65 -3.51 -5.61 13.89
CA LYS A 65 -3.22 -6.02 15.25
C LYS A 65 -2.49 -7.36 15.24
N ARG A 66 -1.46 -7.48 16.07
CA ARG A 66 -0.82 -8.76 16.35
C ARG A 66 -1.69 -9.60 17.27
N ARG A 67 -2.04 -10.81 16.86
CA ARG A 67 -2.68 -11.82 17.70
C ARG A 67 -1.66 -12.30 18.74
N LEU A 68 -2.04 -12.32 20.00
CA LEU A 68 -1.22 -12.95 21.03
C LEU A 68 -1.35 -14.47 20.87
N PRO A 69 -0.25 -15.24 20.95
CA PRO A 69 -0.36 -16.69 21.05
C PRO A 69 -1.15 -17.04 22.32
N LEU A 70 -2.08 -18.00 22.19
CA LEU A 70 -2.79 -18.62 23.30
C LEU A 70 -1.80 -19.39 24.19
#